data_AF-A0A7S2KFU0-F1
#
_entry.id   AF-A0A7S2KFU0-F1
#
_cell.length_a   1.000
_cell.length_b   1.000
_cell.length_c   1.000
_cell.angle_alpha   90.00
_cell.angle_beta   90.00
_cell.angle_gamma   90.00
#
_symmetry.space_group_name_H-M   'P 1'
#
loop_
_entity.id
_entity.type
_entity.pdbx_description
1 polymer ?
#
loop_
_entity_poly.entity_id
_entity_poly.type
_entity_poly.pdbx_seq_one_letter_code
_entity_poly.pdbx_strand_id
1 'polypeptide(L)'
;MPINLSYESDIATLNNAAQPSSNDENYRSTPLLYINSHRIPAHLATLARPNQTLLDFLRNTLHLTGSKLGCGEGGCGACTVLLSRFDKSKGAVVHSTVNACLFPV
;
A
#
# COMPACT_ATOMS: atom_id res chain seq x y z
N MET A 1 -1.74 -12.95 33.11
CA MET A 1 -2.95 -12.09 33.13
C MET A 1 -3.40 -11.91 31.69
N PRO A 2 -4.52 -12.51 31.26
CA PRO A 2 -4.99 -12.38 29.89
C PRO A 2 -5.79 -11.07 29.75
N ILE A 3 -5.42 -10.23 28.78
CA ILE A 3 -6.19 -9.04 28.43
C ILE A 3 -7.22 -9.44 27.39
N ASN A 4 -8.46 -9.09 27.71
CA ASN A 4 -9.70 -9.45 27.03
C ASN A 4 -9.88 -8.69 25.70
N LEU A 5 -10.67 -9.32 24.83
CA LEU A 5 -11.13 -8.87 23.53
C LEU A 5 -11.67 -7.43 23.54
N SER A 6 -11.09 -6.60 22.68
CA SER A 6 -11.78 -5.47 22.03
C SER A 6 -11.59 -5.61 20.52
N TYR A 7 -12.15 -6.70 19.97
CA TYR A 7 -12.13 -7.02 18.54
C TYR A 7 -13.53 -6.85 17.89
N GLU A 8 -14.53 -6.39 18.65
CA GLU A 8 -15.92 -6.30 18.16
C GLU A 8 -16.44 -4.87 17.92
N SER A 9 -15.64 -3.82 18.14
CA SER A 9 -16.10 -2.43 17.92
C SER A 9 -15.71 -1.81 16.57
N ASP A 10 -14.81 -2.43 15.79
CA ASP A 10 -14.29 -1.81 14.56
C ASP A 10 -14.94 -2.32 13.27
N ILE A 11 -15.85 -3.29 13.37
CA ILE A 11 -16.60 -3.81 12.20
C ILE A 11 -17.66 -2.81 11.71
N ALA A 12 -18.11 -1.87 12.55
CA ALA A 12 -19.12 -0.89 12.17
C ALA A 12 -18.61 0.18 11.18
N THR A 13 -17.29 0.39 11.05
CA THR A 13 -16.71 1.38 10.12
C THR A 13 -16.35 0.78 8.75
N LEU A 14 -16.44 -0.54 8.59
CA LEU A 14 -16.22 -1.23 7.30
C LEU A 14 -17.40 -1.08 6.32
N ASN A 15 -18.53 -0.53 6.77
CA ASN A 15 -19.75 -0.41 5.96
C ASN A 15 -19.82 0.85 5.06
N ASN A 16 -18.77 1.67 5.01
CA ASN A 16 -18.72 2.83 4.10
C ASN A 16 -17.71 2.66 2.95
N ALA A 17 -17.34 1.42 2.62
CA ALA A 17 -16.78 1.16 1.30
C ALA A 17 -17.89 1.35 0.27
N ALA A 18 -17.80 2.43 -0.51
CA ALA A 18 -18.69 2.73 -1.63
C ALA A 18 -18.98 1.45 -2.42
N GLN A 19 -20.26 1.06 -2.45
CA GLN A 19 -20.72 -0.06 -3.28
C GLN A 19 -20.44 0.31 -4.75
N PRO A 20 -19.69 -0.51 -5.51
CA PRO A 20 -19.45 -0.25 -6.91
C PRO A 20 -20.78 -0.32 -7.68
N SER A 21 -21.12 0.75 -8.39
CA SER A 21 -22.28 0.80 -9.29
C SER A 21 -22.14 -0.24 -10.40
N SER A 22 -23.26 -0.91 -10.70
CA SER A 22 -23.40 -2.21 -11.35
C SER A 22 -23.01 -2.33 -12.84
N ASN A 23 -22.03 -1.60 -13.37
CA ASN A 23 -21.68 -1.66 -14.81
C ASN A 23 -20.19 -1.88 -15.15
N ASP A 24 -19.31 -2.21 -14.20
CA ASP A 24 -17.88 -2.47 -14.45
C ASP A 24 -17.45 -3.88 -13.97
N GLU A 25 -17.89 -4.95 -14.64
CA GLU A 25 -17.49 -6.32 -14.25
C GLU A 25 -15.96 -6.58 -14.30
N ASN A 26 -15.18 -5.69 -14.93
CA ASN A 26 -13.74 -5.83 -15.09
C ASN A 26 -12.89 -4.83 -14.30
N TYR A 27 -13.48 -3.91 -13.52
CA TYR A 27 -12.69 -2.96 -12.73
C TYR A 27 -12.31 -3.55 -11.38
N ARG A 28 -11.02 -3.88 -11.21
CA ARG A 28 -10.50 -4.34 -9.93
C ARG A 28 -10.23 -3.16 -9.02
N SER A 29 -11.16 -2.85 -8.12
CA SER A 29 -11.02 -1.78 -7.13
C SER A 29 -9.95 -2.06 -6.07
N THR A 30 -9.53 -3.32 -5.91
CA THR A 30 -8.50 -3.72 -4.95
C THR A 30 -7.11 -3.77 -5.60
N PRO A 31 -6.15 -2.94 -5.16
CA PRO A 31 -4.79 -2.99 -5.70
C PRO A 31 -4.13 -4.33 -5.39
N LEU A 32 -3.26 -4.77 -6.29
CA LEU A 32 -2.43 -5.95 -6.10
C LEU A 32 -1.01 -5.50 -5.79
N LEU A 33 -0.58 -5.73 -4.55
CA LEU A 33 0.69 -5.24 -4.02
C LEU A 33 1.58 -6.41 -3.58
N TYR A 34 2.86 -6.30 -3.90
CA TYR A 34 3.92 -7.15 -3.37
C TYR A 34 4.94 -6.27 -2.66
N ILE A 35 5.19 -6.54 -1.38
CA ILE A 35 6.19 -5.83 -0.57
C ILE A 35 7.16 -6.86 -0.02
N ASN A 36 8.47 -6.67 -0.24
CA ASN A 36 9.51 -7.61 0.16
C ASN A 36 9.21 -9.07 -0.26
N SER A 37 8.77 -9.26 -1.50
CA SER A 37 8.35 -10.56 -2.07
C SER A 37 7.10 -11.20 -1.44
N HIS A 38 6.47 -10.56 -0.45
CA HIS A 38 5.21 -11.02 0.12
C HIS A 38 4.03 -10.34 -0.55
N ARG A 39 3.07 -11.14 -1.01
CA ARG A 39 1.79 -10.63 -1.50
C ARG A 39 1.00 -10.05 -0.33
N ILE A 40 0.58 -8.79 -0.44
CA ILE A 40 -0.28 -8.17 0.57
C ILE A 40 -1.68 -8.80 0.48
N PRO A 41 -2.25 -9.31 1.60
CA PRO A 41 -3.61 -9.81 1.65
C PRO A 41 -4.62 -8.78 1.14
N ALA A 42 -5.68 -9.24 0.47
CA ALA A 42 -6.65 -8.33 -0.17
C ALA A 42 -7.26 -7.34 0.82
N HIS A 43 -7.62 -7.79 2.03
CA HIS A 43 -8.21 -6.95 3.08
C HIS A 43 -7.26 -5.85 3.60
N LEU A 44 -5.94 -6.03 3.49
CA LEU A 44 -4.96 -4.98 3.81
C LEU A 44 -4.70 -4.08 2.60
N ALA A 45 -4.67 -4.65 1.40
CA ALA A 45 -4.49 -3.89 0.16
C ALA A 45 -5.66 -2.91 -0.08
N THR A 46 -6.88 -3.26 0.32
CA THR A 46 -8.05 -2.36 0.27
C THR A 46 -7.94 -1.15 1.21
N LEU A 47 -7.01 -1.15 2.16
CA LEU A 47 -6.76 0.01 3.04
C LEU A 47 -5.90 1.09 2.36
N ALA A 48 -5.28 0.78 1.21
CA ALA A 48 -4.52 1.74 0.43
C ALA A 48 -5.47 2.80 -0.16
N ARG A 49 -5.22 4.07 0.17
CA ARG A 49 -6.05 5.20 -0.32
C ARG A 49 -5.34 5.93 -1.48
N PRO A 50 -6.06 6.43 -2.49
CA PRO A 50 -5.45 7.13 -3.63
C PRO A 50 -4.61 8.36 -3.27
N ASN A 51 -4.91 9.01 -2.14
CA ASN A 51 -4.17 10.17 -1.62
C ASN A 51 -3.05 9.78 -0.64
N GLN A 52 -2.81 8.50 -0.43
CA GLN A 52 -1.80 7.99 0.49
C GLN A 52 -0.49 7.75 -0.24
N THR A 53 0.62 8.11 0.40
CA THR A 53 1.96 7.81 -0.13
C THR A 53 2.34 6.38 0.23
N LEU A 54 3.21 5.76 -0.57
CA LEU A 54 3.77 4.46 -0.31
C LEU A 54 4.50 4.43 1.04
N LEU A 55 5.20 5.51 1.40
CA LEU A 55 5.86 5.63 2.70
C LEU A 55 4.85 5.57 3.85
N ASP A 56 3.74 6.30 3.74
CA ASP A 56 2.68 6.30 4.73
C ASP A 56 2.04 4.90 4.86
N PHE A 57 1.72 4.26 3.74
CA PHE A 57 1.16 2.91 3.72
C PHE A 57 2.10 1.87 4.35
N LEU A 58 3.39 1.88 3.99
CA LEU A 58 4.38 0.98 4.54
C LEU A 58 4.50 1.13 6.07
N ARG A 59 4.59 2.36 6.56
CA ARG A 59 4.86 2.63 7.98
C ARG A 59 3.62 2.51 8.86
N ASN A 60 2.49 3.05 8.41
CA ASN A 60 1.31 3.23 9.24
C ASN A 60 0.25 2.16 9.00
N THR A 61 0.17 1.59 7.79
CA THR A 61 -0.76 0.47 7.50
C THR A 61 -0.09 -0.88 7.70
N LEU A 62 1.13 -1.08 7.18
CA LEU A 62 1.84 -2.36 7.24
C LEU A 62 2.85 -2.47 8.38
N HIS A 63 3.07 -1.40 9.15
CA HIS A 63 4.04 -1.34 10.26
C HIS A 63 5.49 -1.69 9.86
N LEU A 64 5.86 -1.51 8.59
CA LEU A 64 7.21 -1.68 8.07
C LEU A 64 7.99 -0.36 8.21
N THR A 65 8.58 -0.14 9.38
CA THR A 65 9.16 1.15 9.76
C THR A 65 10.61 1.38 9.27
N GLY A 66 11.13 0.52 8.39
CA GLY A 66 12.51 0.60 7.87
C GLY A 66 12.78 1.90 7.11
N SER A 67 12.00 2.18 6.06
CA SER A 67 12.05 3.45 5.32
C SER A 67 11.56 4.62 6.19
N LYS A 68 12.19 5.78 6.06
CA LYS A 68 11.99 6.92 6.99
C LYS A 68 11.41 8.13 6.28
N LEU A 69 10.56 8.87 7.00
CA LEU A 69 10.20 10.23 6.60
C LEU A 69 11.31 11.18 7.06
N GLY A 70 12.02 11.78 6.10
CA GLY A 70 12.98 12.86 6.35
C GLY A 70 12.38 14.21 5.96
N CYS A 71 12.51 14.56 4.68
CA CYS A 71 12.05 15.85 4.15
C CYS A 71 10.59 15.86 3.62
N GLY A 72 10.03 14.71 3.21
CA GLY A 72 8.69 14.66 2.60
C GLY A 72 8.60 15.18 1.15
N GLU A 73 9.66 15.80 0.63
CA GLU A 73 9.71 16.43 -0.70
C GLU A 73 10.71 15.75 -1.66
N GLY A 74 11.28 14.61 -1.27
CA GLY A 74 12.13 13.77 -2.12
C GLY A 74 13.62 14.15 -2.17
N GLY A 75 14.06 15.23 -1.53
CA GLY A 75 15.46 15.68 -1.56
C GLY A 75 16.45 14.84 -0.74
N CYS A 76 16.01 14.24 0.38
CA CYS A 76 16.91 13.60 1.35
C CYS A 76 17.19 12.11 1.13
N GLY A 77 16.41 11.40 0.31
CA GLY A 77 16.57 9.95 0.09
C GLY A 77 16.27 9.02 1.30
N ALA A 78 15.89 9.54 2.47
CA ALA A 78 15.62 8.71 3.66
C ALA A 78 14.47 7.69 3.47
N CYS A 79 13.63 7.91 2.46
CA CYS A 79 12.50 7.06 2.10
C CYS A 79 12.71 6.23 0.83
N THR A 80 13.94 6.15 0.31
CA THR A 80 14.23 5.44 -0.94
C THR A 80 13.89 3.96 -0.84
N VAL A 81 13.16 3.44 -1.82
CA VAL A 81 12.81 2.02 -1.95
C VAL A 81 13.07 1.52 -3.36
N LEU A 82 13.24 0.21 -3.52
CA LEU A 82 13.37 -0.46 -4.81
C LEU A 82 11.99 -0.84 -5.35
N LEU A 83 11.65 -0.32 -6.53
CA LEU A 83 10.49 -0.75 -7.30
C LEU A 83 10.93 -1.76 -8.36
N SER A 84 10.24 -2.89 -8.42
CA SER A 84 10.46 -3.92 -9.44
C SER A 84 9.19 -4.09 -10.25
N ARG A 85 9.30 -4.04 -11.58
CA ARG A 85 8.17 -4.28 -12.50
C ARG A 85 8.62 -5.11 -13.68
N PHE A 86 7.72 -5.89 -14.25
CA PHE A 86 7.98 -6.59 -15.51
C PHE A 86 7.74 -5.65 -16.69
N ASP A 87 8.80 -5.32 -17.43
CA ASP A 87 8.72 -4.55 -18.67
C ASP A 87 8.46 -5.51 -19.84
N LYS A 88 7.20 -5.54 -20.30
CA LYS A 88 6.77 -6.40 -21.41
C LYS A 88 7.54 -6.15 -22.70
N SER A 89 7.97 -4.91 -22.95
CA SER A 89 8.70 -4.56 -24.17
C SER A 89 10.11 -5.16 -24.18
N LYS A 90 10.71 -5.32 -23.00
CA LYS A 90 12.05 -5.89 -22.82
C LYS A 90 12.02 -7.38 -22.48
N GLY A 91 10.83 -7.94 -22.19
CA GLY A 91 10.69 -9.31 -21.71
C GLY A 91 11.43 -9.57 -20.39
N ALA A 92 11.65 -8.52 -19.57
CA ALA A 92 12.53 -8.58 -18.41
C ALA A 92 11.97 -7.81 -17.22
N VAL A 93 12.40 -8.20 -16.01
CA VAL A 93 12.16 -7.40 -14.80
C VAL A 93 13.11 -6.20 -14.83
N VAL A 94 12.55 -5.00 -14.66
CA VAL A 94 13.31 -3.76 -14.52
C VAL A 94 13.17 -3.25 -13.10
N HIS A 95 14.30 -2.78 -12.57
CA HIS A 95 14.39 -2.22 -11.23
C HIS A 95 14.65 -0.71 -11.31
N SER A 96 13.95 0.05 -10.49
CA SER A 96 14.19 1.48 -10.33
C SER A 96 14.03 1.89 -8.88
N THR A 97 14.83 2.83 -8.42
CA THR A 97 14.66 3.42 -7.08
C THR A 97 13.65 4.56 -7.12
N VAL A 98 12.77 4.64 -6.13
CA VAL A 98 11.80 5.73 -5.99
C VAL A 98 11.81 6.30 -4.58
N ASN A 99 11.43 7.56 -4.44
CA ASN A 99 11.17 8.17 -3.14
C ASN A 99 9.75 7.81 -2.68
N ALA A 100 9.63 6.93 -1.69
CA ALA A 100 8.32 6.46 -1.22
C ALA A 100 7.44 7.59 -0.65
N CYS A 101 8.03 8.71 -0.20
CA CYS A 101 7.27 9.86 0.31
C CYS A 101 6.53 10.65 -0.78
N LEU A 102 6.82 10.43 -2.06
CA LEU A 102 6.16 11.09 -3.20
C LEU A 102 5.48 10.08 -4.13
N PHE A 103 5.56 8.79 -3.84
CA PHE A 103 5.00 7.73 -4.68
C PHE A 103 3.62 7.34 -4.16
N PRO A 104 2.53 7.47 -4.94
CA PRO A 104 1.21 6.98 -4.54
C PRO A 104 1.19 5.46 -4.39
N VAL A 105 0.44 4.94 -3.41
CA VAL A 105 0.25 3.48 -3.22
C VAL A 105 -0.80 2.90 -4.18
#